data_AF-A0A956I9B6-F1
#
_entry.id   AF-A0A956I9B6-F1
#
_cell.length_a   1.000
_cell.length_b   1.000
_cell.length_c   1.000
_cell.angle_alpha   90.00
_cell.angle_beta   90.00
_cell.angle_gamma   90.00
#
_symmetry.space_group_name_H-M   'P 1'
#
loop_
_entity.id
_entity.type
_entity.pdbx_description
1 polymer ?
#
loop_
_entity_poly.entity_id
_entity_poly.type
_entity_poly.pdbx_seq_one_letter_code
_entity_poly.pdbx_strand_id
1 'polypeptide(L)'
;MNEVEAREQILRTDVEMRAVYKALKDRVQRRLGPFIVVENGPEGGTYWLIDGGAVVEKVSPIDPVFQLAKAVAHIPLGTFSIVAPFLSPELPEHHVDAGDIDANDLKVVASEGPNSDAWVEPILAWQTTVHATRDALSYAGLPEDLFRASARICDATSEFIDIATQSGRFSMKQFEDFTGAVFGDISTNMYWAAKVQIEAVAELMTRWKALLGSQWRDVYVLVYSMWTTSVLNQNTIIIRHFLDPDRVSSHLLDIVADELPVKDPVGVASENLARIIQDNLAGEMVFPTSQTTADALEGKEDLLAQEILRLLGDRATHAVAEVAEASCPFEHRRYRTTATSRASPQPGTRVPDPIG
;
A
#
# COMPACT_ATOMS: atom_id res chain seq x y z
N MET A 1 -37.49 -27.87 -25.40
CA MET A 1 -36.33 -27.54 -24.55
C MET A 1 -35.98 -28.78 -23.74
N ASN A 2 -34.86 -29.43 -24.06
CA ASN A 2 -34.28 -30.50 -23.27
C ASN A 2 -33.39 -29.91 -22.14
N GLU A 3 -32.84 -30.76 -21.28
CA GLU A 3 -32.04 -30.33 -20.12
C GLU A 3 -30.79 -29.52 -20.51
N VAL A 4 -30.10 -29.90 -21.59
CA VAL A 4 -28.91 -29.19 -22.07
C VAL A 4 -29.28 -27.79 -22.54
N GLU A 5 -30.32 -27.68 -23.37
CA GLU A 5 -30.83 -26.39 -23.86
C GLU A 5 -31.29 -25.48 -22.71
N ALA A 6 -31.88 -26.04 -21.66
CA ALA A 6 -32.28 -25.29 -20.46
C ALA A 6 -31.06 -24.73 -19.70
N ARG A 7 -30.01 -25.55 -19.50
CA ARG A 7 -28.77 -25.12 -18.83
C ARG A 7 -28.04 -24.04 -19.63
N GLU A 8 -27.96 -24.20 -20.96
CA GLU A 8 -27.38 -23.19 -21.85
C GLU A 8 -28.14 -21.86 -21.77
N GLN A 9 -29.48 -21.91 -21.74
CA GLN A 9 -30.30 -20.71 -21.60
C GLN A 9 -30.07 -19.98 -20.26
N ILE A 10 -29.86 -20.71 -19.16
CA ILE A 10 -29.52 -20.12 -17.86
C ILE A 10 -28.15 -19.43 -17.93
N LEU A 11 -27.12 -20.12 -18.44
CA LEU A 11 -25.76 -19.56 -18.57
C LEU A 11 -25.72 -18.34 -19.50
N ARG A 12 -26.56 -18.32 -20.54
CA ARG A 12 -26.70 -17.18 -21.44
C ARG A 12 -27.17 -15.92 -20.72
N THR A 13 -28.02 -16.04 -19.69
CA THR A 13 -28.49 -14.89 -18.91
C THR A 13 -27.33 -14.18 -18.24
N ASP A 14 -26.38 -14.93 -17.70
CA ASP A 14 -25.18 -14.41 -17.04
C ASP A 14 -24.20 -13.75 -18.05
N VAL A 15 -24.06 -14.33 -19.25
CA VAL A 15 -23.32 -13.69 -20.36
C VAL A 15 -23.93 -12.34 -20.74
N GLU A 16 -25.25 -12.28 -20.91
CA GLU A 16 -25.96 -11.04 -21.28
C GLU A 16 -25.92 -10.02 -20.14
N MET A 17 -26.07 -10.46 -18.88
CA MET A 17 -25.93 -9.62 -17.69
C MET A 17 -24.54 -8.96 -17.64
N ARG A 18 -23.45 -9.72 -17.79
CA ARG A 18 -22.08 -9.16 -17.84
C ARG A 18 -21.91 -8.12 -18.95
N ALA A 19 -22.50 -8.36 -20.12
CA ALA A 19 -22.41 -7.42 -21.23
C ALA A 19 -23.10 -6.08 -20.90
N VAL A 20 -24.31 -6.11 -20.33
CA VAL A 20 -25.00 -4.87 -19.94
C VAL A 20 -24.33 -4.19 -18.74
N TYR A 21 -23.77 -4.96 -17.81
CA TYR A 21 -23.01 -4.44 -16.66
C TYR A 21 -21.75 -3.71 -17.11
N LYS A 22 -21.01 -4.30 -18.05
CA LYS A 22 -19.84 -3.66 -18.68
C LYS A 22 -20.24 -2.38 -19.42
N ALA A 23 -21.33 -2.40 -20.18
CA ALA A 23 -21.80 -1.23 -20.91
C ALA A 23 -22.22 -0.06 -19.99
N LEU A 24 -22.69 -0.34 -18.78
CA LEU A 24 -22.88 0.68 -17.74
C LEU A 24 -21.53 1.24 -17.28
N LYS A 25 -20.56 0.38 -16.97
CA LYS A 25 -19.22 0.79 -16.52
C LYS A 25 -18.53 1.70 -17.53
N ASP A 26 -18.56 1.35 -18.81
CA ASP A 26 -18.00 2.15 -19.91
C ASP A 26 -18.69 3.53 -20.04
N ARG A 27 -19.95 3.67 -19.61
CA ARG A 27 -20.67 4.96 -19.55
C ARG A 27 -20.28 5.77 -18.31
N VAL A 28 -20.12 5.13 -17.15
CA VAL A 28 -19.65 5.75 -15.92
C VAL A 28 -18.22 6.28 -16.11
N GLN A 29 -17.33 5.47 -16.67
CA GLN A 29 -15.93 5.78 -16.89
C GLN A 29 -15.72 7.09 -17.68
N ARG A 30 -16.53 7.33 -18.72
CA ARG A 30 -16.47 8.56 -19.55
C ARG A 30 -16.90 9.83 -18.83
N ARG A 31 -17.46 9.71 -17.63
CA ARG A 31 -17.97 10.83 -16.82
C ARG A 31 -17.21 10.97 -15.49
N LEU A 32 -16.17 10.17 -15.28
CA LEU A 32 -15.31 10.27 -14.11
C LEU A 32 -14.51 11.58 -14.15
N GLY A 33 -14.43 12.24 -12.99
CA GLY A 33 -13.66 13.46 -12.81
C GLY A 33 -14.31 14.42 -11.83
N PRO A 34 -13.51 15.18 -11.06
CA PRO A 34 -12.05 15.09 -10.97
C PRO A 34 -11.59 13.89 -10.11
N PHE A 35 -10.52 13.21 -10.52
CA PHE A 35 -9.82 12.21 -9.70
C PHE A 35 -8.31 12.22 -9.95
N ILE A 36 -7.56 11.66 -9.02
CA ILE A 36 -6.10 11.59 -9.05
C ILE A 36 -5.65 10.14 -9.16
N VAL A 37 -4.63 9.90 -9.97
CA VAL A 37 -3.91 8.62 -10.02
C VAL A 37 -2.49 8.86 -9.54
N VAL A 38 -1.97 7.95 -8.73
CA VAL A 38 -0.61 7.98 -8.21
C VAL A 38 0.05 6.64 -8.46
N GLU A 39 1.18 6.66 -9.15
CA GLU A 39 2.01 5.49 -9.37
C GLU A 39 3.33 5.67 -8.63
N ASN A 40 3.63 4.75 -7.72
CA ASN A 40 4.93 4.73 -7.07
C ASN A 40 6.01 4.37 -8.11
N GLY A 41 7.13 5.10 -8.05
CA GLY A 41 8.27 4.91 -8.96
C GLY A 41 9.59 5.16 -8.24
N PRO A 42 10.73 4.84 -8.89
CA PRO A 42 12.06 5.09 -8.31
C PRO A 42 12.27 6.57 -7.99
N GLU A 43 11.66 7.49 -8.74
CA GLU A 43 11.60 8.94 -8.50
C GLU A 43 10.66 9.41 -7.39
N GLY A 44 10.01 8.49 -6.67
CA GLY A 44 9.08 8.83 -5.58
C GLY A 44 7.62 8.89 -6.02
N GLY A 45 7.39 9.00 -7.33
CA GLY A 45 6.12 8.69 -7.96
C GLY A 45 5.76 9.65 -9.08
N THR A 46 4.84 9.19 -9.92
CA THR A 46 4.18 10.00 -10.95
C THR A 46 2.72 10.17 -10.58
N TYR A 47 2.19 11.38 -10.79
CA TYR A 47 0.85 11.79 -10.39
C TYR A 47 0.12 12.32 -11.63
N TRP A 48 -1.14 11.95 -11.75
CA TRP A 48 -2.03 12.43 -12.79
C TRP A 48 -3.26 13.05 -12.15
N LEU A 49 -3.63 14.24 -12.61
CA LEU A 49 -4.96 14.82 -12.38
C LEU A 49 -5.81 14.55 -13.62
N ILE A 50 -6.96 13.91 -13.43
CA ILE A 50 -7.92 13.58 -14.48
C ILE A 50 -9.20 14.36 -14.23
N ASP A 51 -9.73 15.00 -15.27
CA ASP A 51 -11.04 15.63 -15.25
C ASP A 51 -11.75 15.41 -16.59
N GLY A 52 -13.07 15.17 -16.55
CA GLY A 52 -13.87 14.89 -17.76
C GLY A 52 -13.34 13.74 -18.62
N GLY A 53 -12.70 12.73 -18.01
CA GLY A 53 -12.09 11.60 -18.73
C GLY A 53 -10.78 11.90 -19.45
N ALA A 54 -10.15 13.07 -19.22
CA ALA A 54 -8.88 13.45 -19.82
C ALA A 54 -7.83 13.80 -18.76
N VAL A 55 -6.56 13.50 -19.03
CA VAL A 55 -5.44 13.93 -18.18
C VAL A 55 -5.28 15.44 -18.32
N VAL A 56 -5.50 16.17 -17.22
CA VAL A 56 -5.31 17.61 -17.11
C VAL A 56 -3.85 17.94 -16.83
N GLU A 57 -3.21 17.14 -15.96
CA GLU A 57 -1.81 17.32 -15.59
C GLU A 57 -1.17 15.96 -15.30
N LYS A 58 0.09 15.80 -15.72
CA LYS A 58 0.98 14.69 -15.34
C LYS A 58 2.27 15.29 -14.78
N VAL A 59 2.67 14.87 -13.59
CA VAL A 59 3.85 15.42 -12.91
C VAL A 59 4.56 14.37 -12.06
N SER A 60 5.88 14.47 -11.97
CA SER A 60 6.73 13.72 -11.02
C SER A 60 7.38 14.77 -10.11
N PRO A 61 6.70 15.19 -9.02
CA PRO A 61 7.02 16.42 -8.31
C PRO A 61 8.20 16.31 -7.35
N ILE A 62 8.67 15.09 -7.09
CA ILE A 62 9.60 14.82 -5.99
C ILE A 62 11.01 15.28 -6.34
N ASP A 63 11.65 15.94 -5.38
CA ASP A 63 13.03 16.43 -5.52
C ASP A 63 14.03 15.28 -5.74
N PRO A 64 15.04 15.41 -6.63
CA PRO A 64 16.06 14.40 -6.85
C PRO A 64 16.81 13.92 -5.60
N VAL A 65 16.88 14.72 -4.53
CA VAL A 65 17.42 14.31 -3.22
C VAL A 65 16.75 13.04 -2.71
N PHE A 66 15.47 12.81 -3.02
CA PHE A 66 14.76 11.57 -2.71
C PHE A 66 15.48 10.33 -3.29
N GLN A 67 15.76 10.37 -4.59
CA GLN A 67 16.40 9.27 -5.29
C GLN A 67 17.83 9.05 -4.78
N LEU A 68 18.57 10.15 -4.57
CA LEU A 68 19.95 10.09 -4.10
C LEU A 68 20.04 9.48 -2.70
N ALA A 69 19.20 9.94 -1.76
CA ALA A 69 19.17 9.41 -0.41
C ALA A 69 18.78 7.92 -0.39
N LYS A 70 17.75 7.52 -1.16
CA LYS A 70 17.35 6.11 -1.26
C LYS A 70 18.43 5.24 -1.89
N ALA A 71 19.09 5.72 -2.95
CA ALA A 71 20.13 4.96 -3.64
C ALA A 71 21.27 4.58 -2.68
N VAL A 72 21.73 5.53 -1.85
CA VAL A 72 22.79 5.25 -0.87
C VAL A 72 22.29 4.38 0.28
N ALA A 73 21.06 4.61 0.77
CA ALA A 73 20.46 3.77 1.81
C ALA A 73 20.30 2.29 1.38
N HIS A 74 20.20 2.02 0.08
CA HIS A 74 20.14 0.66 -0.46
C HIS A 74 21.50 -0.02 -0.61
N ILE A 75 22.64 0.67 -0.40
CA ILE A 75 23.96 0.04 -0.56
C ILE A 75 24.11 -1.23 0.30
N PRO A 76 23.74 -1.25 1.59
CA PRO A 76 23.77 -2.47 2.39
C PRO A 76 22.93 -3.61 1.80
N LEU A 77 21.75 -3.30 1.27
CA LEU A 77 20.89 -4.31 0.62
C LEU A 77 21.53 -4.83 -0.68
N GLY A 78 22.16 -3.97 -1.48
CA GLY A 78 22.93 -4.39 -2.65
C GLY A 78 24.09 -5.32 -2.29
N THR A 79 24.82 -5.00 -1.21
CA THR A 79 25.86 -5.86 -0.64
C THR A 79 25.27 -7.20 -0.19
N PHE A 80 24.13 -7.20 0.52
CA PHE A 80 23.42 -8.42 0.92
C PHE A 80 23.10 -9.30 -0.28
N SER A 81 22.51 -8.74 -1.35
CA SER A 81 22.12 -9.52 -2.53
C SER A 81 23.27 -10.24 -3.23
N ILE A 82 24.50 -9.77 -3.07
CA ILE A 82 25.69 -10.43 -3.60
C ILE A 82 26.17 -11.56 -2.69
N VAL A 83 26.18 -11.32 -1.38
CA VAL A 83 26.75 -12.28 -0.41
C VAL A 83 25.73 -13.33 0.07
N ALA A 84 24.44 -13.05 -0.03
CA ALA A 84 23.36 -13.90 0.49
C ALA A 84 23.39 -15.36 -0.02
N PRO A 85 23.69 -15.65 -1.30
CA PRO A 85 23.85 -17.03 -1.79
C PRO A 85 24.93 -17.84 -1.08
N PHE A 86 25.90 -17.15 -0.47
CA PHE A 86 27.10 -17.74 0.12
C PHE A 86 27.06 -17.73 1.65
N LEU A 87 25.91 -17.43 2.25
CA LEU A 87 25.72 -17.54 3.70
C LEU A 87 25.77 -19.01 4.16
N SER A 88 25.94 -19.20 5.46
CA SER A 88 25.66 -20.50 6.09
C SER A 88 24.16 -20.84 5.91
N PRO A 89 23.81 -22.07 5.48
CA PRO A 89 22.41 -22.50 5.44
C PRO A 89 21.86 -22.87 6.84
N GLU A 90 22.73 -22.86 7.86
CA GLU A 90 22.38 -23.07 9.26
C GLU A 90 22.23 -21.73 9.97
N LEU A 91 21.11 -21.59 10.69
CA LEU A 91 20.83 -20.39 11.48
C LEU A 91 21.77 -20.29 12.69
N PRO A 92 22.33 -19.09 12.96
CA PRO A 92 22.96 -18.79 14.24
C PRO A 92 21.98 -18.97 15.42
N GLU A 93 22.50 -19.35 16.59
CA GLU A 93 21.70 -19.62 17.80
C GLU A 93 20.78 -18.45 18.17
N HIS A 94 21.25 -17.20 18.03
CA HIS A 94 20.44 -16.02 18.33
C HIS A 94 19.21 -15.84 17.43
N HIS A 95 19.26 -16.31 16.17
CA HIS A 95 18.10 -16.31 15.27
C HIS A 95 17.17 -17.50 15.51
N VAL A 96 17.70 -18.63 15.96
CA VAL A 96 16.88 -19.78 16.38
C VAL A 96 16.03 -19.40 17.60
N ASP A 97 16.65 -18.77 18.60
CA ASP A 97 15.96 -18.34 19.82
C ASP A 97 14.93 -17.24 19.55
N ALA A 98 15.23 -16.33 18.63
CA ALA A 98 14.33 -15.24 18.25
C ALA A 98 13.18 -15.69 17.35
N GLY A 99 13.38 -16.73 16.54
CA GLY A 99 12.40 -17.20 15.56
C GLY A 99 12.08 -16.17 14.47
N ASP A 100 13.04 -15.29 14.15
CA ASP A 100 12.88 -14.14 13.26
C ASP A 100 13.28 -14.41 11.80
N ILE A 101 13.94 -15.55 11.53
CA ILE A 101 14.28 -16.03 10.19
C ILE A 101 13.71 -17.43 9.99
N ASP A 102 12.95 -17.62 8.91
CA ASP A 102 12.50 -18.94 8.49
C ASP A 102 13.69 -19.75 7.92
N ALA A 103 13.93 -20.93 8.50
CA ALA A 103 15.05 -21.77 8.12
C ALA A 103 14.93 -22.35 6.70
N ASN A 104 13.73 -22.48 6.16
CA ASN A 104 13.51 -22.88 4.78
C ASN A 104 13.82 -21.71 3.82
N ASP A 105 13.40 -20.49 4.15
CA ASP A 105 13.73 -19.29 3.36
C ASP A 105 15.24 -19.08 3.29
N LEU A 106 15.95 -19.21 4.42
CA LEU A 106 17.40 -19.14 4.44
C LEU A 106 18.04 -20.17 3.50
N LYS A 107 17.57 -21.42 3.50
CA LYS A 107 18.12 -22.47 2.62
C LYS A 107 17.92 -22.17 1.15
N VAL A 108 16.81 -21.54 0.79
CA VAL A 108 16.54 -21.11 -0.60
C VAL A 108 17.47 -19.97 -0.99
N VAL A 109 17.69 -19.01 -0.08
CA VAL A 109 18.55 -17.85 -0.33
C VAL A 109 20.03 -18.23 -0.35
N ALA A 110 20.52 -19.02 0.61
CA ALA A 110 21.91 -19.44 0.79
C ALA A 110 22.27 -20.66 -0.09
N SER A 111 21.99 -20.56 -1.39
CA SER A 111 22.01 -21.69 -2.32
C SER A 111 23.39 -22.27 -2.63
N GLU A 112 24.46 -21.48 -2.53
CA GLU A 112 25.84 -21.87 -2.86
C GLU A 112 26.63 -22.29 -1.61
N GLY A 113 26.30 -21.69 -0.46
CA GLY A 113 26.93 -21.98 0.83
C GLY A 113 28.31 -21.32 1.04
N PRO A 114 28.85 -21.40 2.27
CA PRO A 114 29.96 -20.55 2.72
C PRO A 114 31.35 -21.01 2.26
N ASN A 115 31.46 -22.18 1.63
CA ASN A 115 32.74 -22.73 1.16
C ASN A 115 33.09 -22.29 -0.27
N SER A 116 32.18 -21.61 -0.96
CA SER A 116 32.41 -21.09 -2.31
C SER A 116 33.03 -19.70 -2.24
N ASP A 117 34.00 -19.43 -3.11
CA ASP A 117 34.67 -18.13 -3.29
C ASP A 117 34.08 -17.33 -4.48
N ALA A 118 33.04 -17.84 -5.14
CA ALA A 118 32.45 -17.21 -6.33
C ALA A 118 31.80 -15.84 -6.05
N TRP A 119 31.66 -15.43 -4.79
CA TRP A 119 31.22 -14.09 -4.39
C TRP A 119 32.32 -13.02 -4.49
N VAL A 120 33.59 -13.41 -4.53
CA VAL A 120 34.73 -12.48 -4.44
C VAL A 120 34.77 -11.53 -5.64
N GLU A 121 34.63 -12.04 -6.86
CA GLU A 121 34.64 -11.18 -8.05
C GLU A 121 33.43 -10.23 -8.10
N PRO A 122 32.17 -10.69 -7.91
CA PRO A 122 31.00 -9.81 -7.85
C PRO A 122 31.08 -8.74 -6.76
N ILE A 123 31.58 -9.07 -5.56
CA ILE A 123 31.63 -8.09 -4.47
C ILE A 123 32.70 -7.01 -4.70
N LEU A 124 33.82 -7.33 -5.34
CA LEU A 124 34.84 -6.35 -5.71
C LEU A 124 34.36 -5.43 -6.85
N ALA A 125 33.59 -5.98 -7.79
CA ALA A 125 32.92 -5.18 -8.81
C ALA A 125 31.90 -4.20 -8.18
N TRP A 126 31.14 -4.67 -7.18
CA TRP A 126 30.25 -3.82 -6.40
C TRP A 126 30.98 -2.75 -5.61
N GLN A 127 32.09 -3.10 -4.95
CA GLN A 127 32.93 -2.14 -4.23
C GLN A 127 33.41 -0.98 -5.11
N THR A 128 33.71 -1.27 -6.38
CA THR A 128 34.06 -0.22 -7.37
C THR A 128 32.91 0.79 -7.54
N THR A 129 31.66 0.31 -7.56
CA THR A 129 30.46 1.17 -7.63
C THR A 129 30.28 1.99 -6.34
N VAL A 130 30.55 1.38 -5.18
CA VAL A 130 30.50 2.06 -3.87
C VAL A 130 31.55 3.18 -3.79
N HIS A 131 32.79 2.93 -4.23
CA HIS A 131 33.83 3.96 -4.28
C HIS A 131 33.47 5.10 -5.24
N ALA A 132 32.99 4.80 -6.44
CA ALA A 132 32.55 5.83 -7.38
C ALA A 132 31.40 6.68 -6.80
N THR A 133 30.47 6.04 -6.08
CA THR A 133 29.39 6.73 -5.37
C THR A 133 29.95 7.66 -4.29
N ARG A 134 30.89 7.16 -3.48
CA ARG A 134 31.55 7.90 -2.41
C ARG A 134 32.27 9.16 -2.91
N ASP A 135 32.97 9.06 -4.04
CA ASP A 135 33.66 10.17 -4.70
C ASP A 135 32.66 11.21 -5.24
N ALA A 136 31.55 10.75 -5.80
CA ALA A 136 30.51 11.59 -6.37
C ALA A 136 29.74 12.42 -5.33
N LEU A 137 29.65 11.98 -4.06
CA LEU A 137 28.85 12.65 -3.03
C LEU A 137 29.18 14.14 -2.88
N SER A 138 30.45 14.53 -3.02
CA SER A 138 30.89 15.93 -2.86
C SER A 138 30.37 16.87 -3.96
N TYR A 139 29.98 16.32 -5.11
CA TYR A 139 29.45 17.06 -6.25
C TYR A 139 27.92 17.02 -6.32
N ALA A 140 27.27 16.18 -5.50
CA ALA A 140 25.83 15.93 -5.58
C ALA A 140 24.95 17.03 -4.93
N GLY A 141 25.56 18.03 -4.27
CA GLY A 141 24.81 19.14 -3.67
C GLY A 141 23.89 18.72 -2.52
N LEU A 142 24.22 17.63 -1.81
CA LEU A 142 23.41 17.10 -0.71
C LEU A 142 23.47 18.01 0.53
N PRO A 143 22.40 18.07 1.34
CA PRO A 143 22.46 18.59 2.70
C PRO A 143 23.61 17.97 3.50
N GLU A 144 24.21 18.76 4.41
CA GLU A 144 25.47 18.39 5.09
C GLU A 144 25.37 17.10 5.91
N ASP A 145 24.27 16.92 6.64
CA ASP A 145 23.99 15.72 7.43
C ASP A 145 23.71 14.50 6.54
N LEU A 146 22.95 14.67 5.46
CA LEU A 146 22.73 13.63 4.45
C LEU A 146 24.07 13.19 3.84
N PHE A 147 24.88 14.14 3.37
CA PHE A 147 26.21 13.88 2.82
C PHE A 147 27.07 13.04 3.78
N ARG A 148 27.13 13.45 5.06
CA ARG A 148 27.93 12.74 6.08
C ARG A 148 27.42 11.32 6.32
N ALA A 149 26.10 11.13 6.41
CA ALA A 149 25.51 9.82 6.59
C ALA A 149 25.75 8.92 5.37
N SER A 150 25.51 9.43 4.17
CA SER A 150 25.77 8.72 2.90
C SER A 150 27.24 8.32 2.76
N ALA A 151 28.18 9.20 3.15
CA ALA A 151 29.60 8.91 3.14
C ALA A 151 29.96 7.76 4.09
N ARG A 152 29.45 7.78 5.33
CA ARG A 152 29.68 6.71 6.30
C ARG A 152 29.15 5.35 5.84
N ILE A 153 27.99 5.30 5.19
CA ILE A 153 27.45 4.06 4.62
C ILE A 153 28.41 3.49 3.57
N CYS A 154 28.91 4.32 2.67
CA CYS A 154 29.86 3.87 1.64
C CYS A 154 31.17 3.40 2.27
N ASP A 155 31.74 4.18 3.19
CA ASP A 155 33.02 3.89 3.85
C ASP A 155 32.95 2.57 4.64
N ALA A 156 31.88 2.37 5.43
CA ALA A 156 31.68 1.13 6.19
C ALA A 156 31.39 -0.08 5.29
N THR A 157 30.71 0.12 4.16
CA THR A 157 30.49 -0.96 3.17
C THR A 157 31.82 -1.41 2.58
N SER A 158 32.68 -0.46 2.19
CA SER A 158 34.02 -0.77 1.68
C SER A 158 34.86 -1.49 2.73
N GLU A 159 34.82 -1.06 3.99
CA GLU A 159 35.53 -1.72 5.09
C GLU A 159 35.06 -3.18 5.29
N PHE A 160 33.74 -3.43 5.27
CA PHE A 160 33.21 -4.79 5.33
C PHE A 160 33.73 -5.67 4.17
N ILE A 161 33.70 -5.14 2.93
CA ILE A 161 34.18 -5.87 1.75
C ILE A 161 35.69 -6.15 1.84
N ASP A 162 36.48 -5.18 2.27
CA ASP A 162 37.93 -5.36 2.45
C ASP A 162 38.24 -6.46 3.48
N ILE A 163 37.56 -6.46 4.64
CA ILE A 163 37.75 -7.47 5.67
C ILE A 163 37.33 -8.86 5.17
N ALA A 164 36.17 -8.94 4.50
CA ALA A 164 35.66 -10.20 3.98
C ALA A 164 36.62 -10.79 2.94
N THR A 165 37.04 -9.99 1.96
CA THR A 165 37.92 -10.45 0.88
C THR A 165 39.34 -10.79 1.37
N GLN A 166 39.92 -10.00 2.28
CA GLN A 166 41.24 -10.29 2.86
C GLN A 166 41.24 -11.59 3.67
N SER A 167 40.15 -11.90 4.36
CA SER A 167 40.02 -13.13 5.14
C SER A 167 39.53 -14.33 4.32
N GLY A 168 39.07 -14.10 3.08
CA GLY A 168 38.48 -15.12 2.20
C GLY A 168 37.15 -15.68 2.72
N ARG A 169 36.49 -15.00 3.67
CA ARG A 169 35.25 -15.46 4.31
C ARG A 169 34.49 -14.32 4.95
N PHE A 170 33.19 -14.53 5.18
CA PHE A 170 32.35 -13.65 5.99
C PHE A 170 31.29 -14.50 6.72
N SER A 171 30.47 -13.87 7.56
CA SER A 171 29.40 -14.52 8.32
C SER A 171 28.20 -13.59 8.48
N MET A 172 27.03 -14.17 8.79
CA MET A 172 25.81 -13.40 9.10
C MET A 172 26.07 -12.35 10.18
N LYS A 173 26.71 -12.75 11.28
CA LYS A 173 27.05 -11.84 12.37
C LYS A 173 27.91 -10.65 11.92
N GLN A 174 28.93 -10.88 11.08
CA GLN A 174 29.75 -9.78 10.58
C GLN A 174 28.95 -8.82 9.69
N PHE A 175 28.02 -9.34 8.90
CA PHE A 175 27.13 -8.52 8.08
C PHE A 175 26.12 -7.74 8.95
N GLU A 176 25.55 -8.37 9.98
CA GLU A 176 24.67 -7.74 10.97
C GLU A 176 25.41 -6.65 11.75
N ASP A 177 26.64 -6.91 12.22
CA ASP A 177 27.46 -5.92 12.93
C ASP A 177 27.73 -4.69 12.03
N PHE A 178 28.08 -4.92 10.75
CA PHE A 178 28.25 -3.87 9.76
C PHE A 178 26.97 -3.05 9.57
N THR A 179 25.85 -3.70 9.25
CA THR A 179 24.59 -3.02 8.95
C THR A 179 23.99 -2.34 10.18
N GLY A 180 24.15 -2.93 11.37
CA GLY A 180 23.79 -2.33 12.64
C GLY A 180 24.58 -1.07 12.95
N ALA A 181 25.90 -1.05 12.66
CA ALA A 181 26.74 0.12 12.88
C ALA A 181 26.34 1.34 12.03
N VAL A 182 25.81 1.11 10.82
CA VAL A 182 25.36 2.19 9.91
C VAL A 182 23.85 2.47 9.96
N PHE A 183 23.08 1.80 10.81
CA PHE A 183 21.62 1.94 10.83
C PHE A 183 21.15 3.39 11.08
N GLY A 184 21.86 4.14 11.92
CA GLY A 184 21.56 5.57 12.14
C GLY A 184 21.79 6.43 10.89
N ASP A 185 22.76 6.07 10.06
CA ASP A 185 23.04 6.74 8.79
C ASP A 185 22.01 6.39 7.72
N ILE A 186 21.58 5.12 7.66
CA ILE A 186 20.45 4.67 6.83
C ILE A 186 19.19 5.47 7.22
N SER A 187 18.92 5.58 8.51
CA SER A 187 17.78 6.34 9.04
C SER A 187 17.83 7.82 8.65
N THR A 188 19.02 8.42 8.61
CA THR A 188 19.20 9.81 8.13
C THR A 188 18.87 9.94 6.64
N ASN A 189 19.28 8.98 5.81
CA ASN A 189 18.93 8.97 4.39
C ASN A 189 17.41 8.78 4.20
N MET A 190 16.80 7.87 4.97
CA MET A 190 15.34 7.68 4.98
C MET A 190 14.58 8.95 5.38
N TYR A 191 15.08 9.66 6.40
CA TYR A 191 14.50 10.95 6.82
C TYR A 191 14.49 11.96 5.68
N TRP A 192 15.60 12.14 4.98
CA TRP A 192 15.68 13.09 3.87
C TRP A 192 14.77 12.69 2.71
N ALA A 193 14.74 11.42 2.34
CA ALA A 193 13.81 10.90 1.34
C ALA A 193 12.35 11.21 1.73
N ALA A 194 11.95 10.89 2.97
CA ALA A 194 10.60 11.16 3.46
C ALA A 194 10.28 12.66 3.48
N LYS A 195 11.21 13.50 3.96
CA LYS A 195 11.03 14.95 4.08
C LYS A 195 10.74 15.59 2.72
N VAL A 196 11.60 15.37 1.72
CA VAL A 196 11.42 15.99 0.40
C VAL A 196 10.20 15.42 -0.33
N GLN A 197 9.84 14.16 -0.08
CA GLN A 197 8.62 13.57 -0.62
C GLN A 197 7.37 14.22 -0.01
N ILE A 198 7.32 14.41 1.31
CA ILE A 198 6.23 15.11 1.99
C ILE A 198 6.09 16.54 1.45
N GLU A 199 7.19 17.29 1.37
CA GLU A 199 7.18 18.69 0.91
C GLU A 199 6.63 18.81 -0.53
N ALA A 200 7.14 18.00 -1.45
CA ALA A 200 6.72 18.02 -2.85
C ALA A 200 5.25 17.59 -3.05
N VAL A 201 4.80 16.54 -2.37
CA VAL A 201 3.41 16.08 -2.45
C VAL A 201 2.47 17.09 -1.80
N ALA A 202 2.86 17.68 -0.66
CA ALA A 202 2.06 18.71 0.00
C ALA A 202 1.85 19.94 -0.88
N GLU A 203 2.90 20.39 -1.58
CA GLU A 203 2.79 21.49 -2.54
C GLU A 203 1.85 21.13 -3.70
N LEU A 204 2.01 19.95 -4.28
CA LEU A 204 1.17 19.47 -5.37
C LEU A 204 -0.30 19.38 -4.98
N MET A 205 -0.62 18.72 -3.87
CA MET A 205 -1.98 18.55 -3.38
C MET A 205 -2.61 19.90 -3.02
N THR A 206 -1.84 20.82 -2.42
CA THR A 206 -2.32 22.19 -2.13
C THR A 206 -2.69 22.94 -3.40
N ARG A 207 -1.85 22.84 -4.44
CA ARG A 207 -2.10 23.49 -5.74
C ARG A 207 -3.32 22.91 -6.44
N TRP A 208 -3.47 21.59 -6.49
CA TRP A 208 -4.64 20.95 -7.09
C TRP A 208 -5.92 21.22 -6.31
N LYS A 209 -5.86 21.28 -4.97
CA LYS A 209 -6.99 21.71 -4.14
C LYS A 209 -7.45 23.12 -4.47
N ALA A 210 -6.51 24.05 -4.63
CA ALA A 210 -6.83 25.42 -5.06
C ALA A 210 -7.43 25.47 -6.47
N LEU A 211 -6.92 24.65 -7.39
CA LEU A 211 -7.43 24.54 -8.76
C LEU A 211 -8.87 24.00 -8.83
N LEU A 212 -9.16 22.93 -8.09
CA LEU A 212 -10.46 22.25 -8.12
C LEU A 212 -11.54 22.95 -7.27
N GLY A 213 -11.13 23.78 -6.30
CA GLY A 213 -12.04 24.54 -5.46
C GLY A 213 -13.00 23.63 -4.70
N SER A 214 -14.31 23.88 -4.83
CA SER A 214 -15.33 23.09 -4.12
C SER A 214 -15.39 21.63 -4.54
N GLN A 215 -14.91 21.28 -5.74
CA GLN A 215 -14.92 19.90 -6.24
C GLN A 215 -13.93 19.00 -5.46
N TRP A 216 -12.93 19.59 -4.78
CA TRP A 216 -11.92 18.85 -4.03
C TRP A 216 -12.52 17.90 -2.98
N ARG A 217 -13.68 18.27 -2.40
CA ARG A 217 -14.34 17.48 -1.36
C ARG A 217 -14.61 16.04 -1.79
N ASP A 218 -14.99 15.83 -3.05
CA ASP A 218 -15.40 14.54 -3.58
C ASP A 218 -14.36 13.95 -4.56
N VAL A 219 -13.10 14.41 -4.51
CA VAL A 219 -12.00 13.87 -5.33
C VAL A 219 -11.63 12.47 -4.87
N TYR A 220 -11.66 11.52 -5.80
CA TYR A 220 -11.04 10.20 -5.61
C TYR A 220 -9.55 10.26 -5.87
N VAL A 221 -8.76 9.50 -5.11
CA VAL A 221 -7.34 9.28 -5.32
C VAL A 221 -7.06 7.80 -5.33
N LEU A 222 -6.45 7.32 -6.40
CA LEU A 222 -6.09 5.93 -6.60
C LEU A 222 -4.57 5.80 -6.57
N VAL A 223 -4.05 5.04 -5.60
CA VAL A 223 -2.62 4.86 -5.37
C VAL A 223 -2.22 3.43 -5.71
N TYR A 224 -1.32 3.26 -6.69
CA TYR A 224 -0.74 1.96 -7.00
C TYR A 224 0.36 1.59 -6.01
N SER A 225 0.26 0.39 -5.45
CA SER A 225 1.25 -0.18 -4.54
C SER A 225 1.61 -1.61 -4.96
N MET A 226 2.77 -2.10 -4.56
CA MET A 226 3.07 -3.54 -4.61
C MET A 226 2.63 -4.19 -3.29
N TRP A 227 2.37 -5.49 -3.31
CA TRP A 227 1.93 -6.23 -2.12
C TRP A 227 2.79 -5.95 -0.88
N THR A 228 4.12 -5.98 -1.03
CA THR A 228 5.10 -5.75 0.05
C THR A 228 5.06 -4.34 0.66
N THR A 229 4.39 -3.38 0.04
CA THR A 229 4.34 -1.97 0.45
C THR A 229 2.92 -1.41 0.52
N SER A 230 1.92 -2.29 0.63
CA SER A 230 0.50 -1.95 0.55
C SER A 230 -0.11 -1.46 1.88
N VAL A 231 0.32 -2.00 3.03
CA VAL A 231 -0.30 -1.71 4.34
C VAL A 231 0.13 -0.37 4.96
N LEU A 232 1.23 0.22 4.48
CA LEU A 232 1.71 1.55 4.88
C LEU A 232 2.35 2.27 3.69
N ASN A 233 1.58 2.43 2.62
CA ASN A 233 2.09 3.08 1.43
C ASN A 233 2.40 4.56 1.71
N GLN A 234 3.62 4.99 1.40
CA GLN A 234 4.12 6.36 1.62
C GLN A 234 3.19 7.42 1.02
N ASN A 235 2.67 7.20 -0.19
CA ASN A 235 1.78 8.16 -0.86
C ASN A 235 0.41 8.21 -0.20
N THR A 236 -0.13 7.07 0.17
CA THR A 236 -1.40 6.95 0.89
C THR A 236 -1.33 7.66 2.25
N ILE A 237 -0.24 7.50 2.99
CA ILE A 237 -0.02 8.18 4.27
C ILE A 237 -0.03 9.70 4.06
N ILE A 238 0.74 10.22 3.11
CA ILE A 238 0.85 11.67 2.88
C ILE A 238 -0.48 12.26 2.39
N ILE A 239 -1.07 11.67 1.35
CA ILE A 239 -2.26 12.19 0.66
C ILE A 239 -3.48 12.20 1.59
N ARG A 240 -3.61 11.23 2.49
CA ARG A 240 -4.69 11.15 3.48
C ARG A 240 -4.88 12.46 4.24
N HIS A 241 -3.80 13.20 4.51
CA HIS A 241 -3.86 14.47 5.24
C HIS A 241 -4.42 15.66 4.43
N PHE A 242 -4.61 15.51 3.11
CA PHE A 242 -5.08 16.58 2.22
C PHE A 242 -6.52 16.41 1.74
N LEU A 243 -7.04 15.18 1.77
CA LEU A 243 -8.42 14.88 1.41
C LEU A 243 -9.41 15.34 2.47
N ASP A 244 -10.68 15.44 2.09
CA ASP A 244 -11.74 15.76 3.05
C ASP A 244 -11.86 14.64 4.09
N PRO A 245 -11.81 14.96 5.40
CA PRO A 245 -11.79 13.95 6.46
C PRO A 245 -13.07 13.11 6.50
N ASP A 246 -14.21 13.62 6.01
CA ASP A 246 -15.47 12.86 5.94
C ASP A 246 -15.48 11.87 4.77
N ARG A 247 -14.54 12.01 3.82
CA ARG A 247 -14.53 11.27 2.55
C ARG A 247 -13.32 10.37 2.38
N VAL A 248 -12.21 10.65 3.07
CA VAL A 248 -10.92 10.01 2.83
C VAL A 248 -10.96 8.48 2.89
N SER A 249 -11.76 7.88 3.77
CA SER A 249 -11.89 6.41 3.88
C SER A 249 -12.50 5.75 2.64
N SER A 250 -13.31 6.47 1.88
CA SER A 250 -14.00 5.99 0.67
C SER A 250 -13.41 6.52 -0.63
N HIS A 251 -12.59 7.57 -0.56
CA HIS A 251 -12.05 8.26 -1.71
C HIS A 251 -10.54 8.07 -1.89
N LEU A 252 -9.82 7.58 -0.88
CA LEU A 252 -8.42 7.16 -1.01
C LEU A 252 -8.35 5.64 -1.17
N LEU A 253 -7.98 5.19 -2.35
CA LEU A 253 -8.05 3.79 -2.77
C LEU A 253 -6.66 3.26 -3.12
N ASP A 254 -6.20 2.26 -2.38
CA ASP A 254 -4.97 1.53 -2.71
C ASP A 254 -5.28 0.40 -3.69
N ILE A 255 -4.66 0.45 -4.87
CA ILE A 255 -4.67 -0.64 -5.85
C ILE A 255 -3.36 -1.39 -5.73
N VAL A 256 -3.43 -2.65 -5.33
CA VAL A 256 -2.27 -3.55 -5.34
C VAL A 256 -2.05 -4.03 -6.77
N ALA A 257 -0.86 -3.77 -7.31
CA ALA A 257 -0.41 -4.24 -8.61
C ALA A 257 0.70 -5.29 -8.44
N ASP A 258 0.73 -6.26 -9.36
CA ASP A 258 1.74 -7.32 -9.38
C ASP A 258 3.14 -6.78 -9.75
N GLU A 259 3.17 -5.71 -10.55
CA GLU A 259 4.40 -5.03 -10.98
C GLU A 259 4.19 -3.52 -11.09
N LEU A 260 5.29 -2.78 -10.93
CA LEU A 260 5.37 -1.34 -11.19
C LEU A 260 6.55 -1.08 -12.15
N PRO A 261 6.42 -0.14 -13.11
CA PRO A 261 5.24 0.69 -13.38
C PRO A 261 4.12 -0.09 -14.09
N VAL A 262 2.88 0.32 -13.85
CA VAL A 262 1.68 -0.17 -14.54
C VAL A 262 1.69 0.34 -15.98
N LYS A 263 1.38 -0.53 -16.94
CA LYS A 263 1.42 -0.21 -18.37
C LYS A 263 0.44 0.90 -18.80
N ASP A 264 -0.72 0.98 -18.16
CA ASP A 264 -1.75 2.01 -18.39
C ASP A 264 -2.38 2.42 -17.04
N PRO A 265 -1.68 3.25 -16.23
CA PRO A 265 -2.13 3.55 -14.88
C PRO A 265 -3.45 4.34 -14.88
N VAL A 266 -3.66 5.23 -15.85
CA VAL A 266 -4.90 6.01 -15.93
C VAL A 266 -6.07 5.15 -16.39
N GLY A 267 -5.89 4.30 -17.42
CA GLY A 267 -6.96 3.42 -17.90
C GLY A 267 -7.39 2.40 -16.84
N VAL A 268 -6.43 1.74 -16.20
CA VAL A 268 -6.70 0.77 -15.13
C VAL A 268 -7.37 1.45 -13.93
N ALA A 269 -6.90 2.63 -13.51
CA ALA A 269 -7.51 3.36 -12.39
C ALA A 269 -8.94 3.80 -12.74
N SER A 270 -9.16 4.31 -13.95
CA SER A 270 -10.49 4.70 -14.43
C SER A 270 -11.45 3.51 -14.46
N GLU A 271 -10.99 2.33 -14.88
CA GLU A 271 -11.80 1.12 -14.90
C GLU A 271 -12.17 0.64 -13.50
N ASN A 272 -11.22 0.68 -12.56
CA ASN A 272 -11.47 0.34 -11.16
C ASN A 272 -12.42 1.33 -10.50
N LEU A 273 -12.20 2.64 -10.67
CA LEU A 273 -13.07 3.67 -10.10
C LEU A 273 -14.49 3.60 -10.65
N ALA A 274 -14.64 3.38 -11.97
CA ALA A 274 -15.95 3.20 -12.59
C ALA A 274 -16.70 1.99 -12.00
N ARG A 275 -15.98 0.89 -11.74
CA ARG A 275 -16.53 -0.29 -11.07
C ARG A 275 -16.96 0.04 -9.65
N ILE A 276 -16.11 0.67 -8.84
CA ILE A 276 -16.42 1.04 -7.45
C ILE A 276 -17.69 1.90 -7.39
N ILE A 277 -17.75 2.98 -8.18
CA ILE A 277 -18.92 3.87 -8.19
C ILE A 277 -20.19 3.12 -8.63
N GLN A 278 -20.09 2.26 -9.64
CA GLN A 278 -21.21 1.46 -10.10
C GLN A 278 -21.66 0.44 -9.04
N ASP A 279 -20.72 -0.27 -8.42
CA ASP A 279 -20.97 -1.34 -7.47
C ASP A 279 -21.54 -0.76 -6.16
N ASN A 280 -21.13 0.43 -5.71
CA ASN A 280 -21.73 1.14 -4.57
C ASN A 280 -23.24 1.35 -4.74
N LEU A 281 -23.68 1.77 -5.93
CA LEU A 281 -25.12 1.92 -6.20
C LEU A 281 -25.81 0.57 -6.37
N ALA A 282 -25.14 -0.38 -7.02
CA ALA A 282 -25.70 -1.70 -7.26
C ALA A 282 -25.92 -2.48 -5.96
N GLY A 283 -24.98 -2.43 -5.01
CA GLY A 283 -25.07 -3.12 -3.72
C GLY A 283 -26.32 -2.73 -2.98
N GLU A 284 -26.52 -1.42 -2.80
CA GLU A 284 -27.69 -0.85 -2.12
C GLU A 284 -29.02 -1.15 -2.82
N MET A 285 -29.05 -1.14 -4.15
CA MET A 285 -30.28 -1.33 -4.92
C MET A 285 -30.65 -2.80 -5.15
N VAL A 286 -29.65 -3.68 -5.28
CA VAL A 286 -29.83 -5.12 -5.53
C VAL A 286 -30.01 -5.90 -4.22
N PHE A 287 -29.35 -5.46 -3.15
CA PHE A 287 -29.40 -6.10 -1.83
C PHE A 287 -29.96 -5.18 -0.72
N PRO A 288 -31.15 -4.56 -0.90
CA PRO A 288 -31.67 -3.53 0.02
C PRO A 288 -32.03 -4.05 1.41
N THR A 289 -31.99 -5.37 1.63
CA THR A 289 -32.31 -6.01 2.91
C THR A 289 -31.12 -6.69 3.58
N SER A 290 -29.93 -6.64 2.98
CA SER A 290 -28.73 -7.29 3.51
C SER A 290 -27.51 -6.41 3.27
N GLN A 291 -27.16 -5.58 4.26
CA GLN A 291 -25.99 -4.71 4.19
C GLN A 291 -24.70 -5.53 4.00
N THR A 292 -24.55 -6.65 4.70
CA THR A 292 -23.38 -7.53 4.53
C THR A 292 -23.22 -8.03 3.09
N THR A 293 -24.32 -8.30 2.38
CA THR A 293 -24.28 -8.73 0.97
C THR A 293 -24.04 -7.55 0.03
N ALA A 294 -24.58 -6.37 0.34
CA ALA A 294 -24.28 -5.13 -0.37
C ALA A 294 -22.78 -4.79 -0.25
N ASP A 295 -22.25 -4.78 0.97
CA ASP A 295 -20.84 -4.54 1.31
C ASP A 295 -19.90 -5.53 0.60
N ALA A 296 -20.32 -6.79 0.44
CA ALA A 296 -19.56 -7.80 -0.30
C ALA A 296 -19.61 -7.63 -1.84
N LEU A 297 -20.52 -6.81 -2.37
CA LEU A 297 -20.50 -6.42 -3.77
C LEU A 297 -19.62 -5.18 -4.01
N GLU A 298 -19.71 -4.19 -3.12
CA GLU A 298 -19.01 -2.90 -3.28
C GLU A 298 -17.60 -2.86 -2.66
N GLY A 299 -17.31 -3.75 -1.71
CA GLY A 299 -16.11 -3.77 -0.91
C GLY A 299 -15.01 -4.71 -1.41
N LYS A 300 -14.10 -5.05 -0.50
CA LYS A 300 -12.94 -5.92 -0.79
C LYS A 300 -13.24 -7.42 -0.65
N GLU A 301 -14.43 -7.78 -0.19
CA GLU A 301 -14.84 -9.17 -0.02
C GLU A 301 -15.41 -9.74 -1.32
N ASP A 302 -15.27 -11.04 -1.53
CA ASP A 302 -15.97 -11.74 -2.60
C ASP A 302 -17.41 -12.05 -2.14
N LEU A 303 -18.40 -11.82 -3.01
CA LEU A 303 -19.82 -12.04 -2.73
C LEU A 303 -20.13 -13.49 -2.28
N LEU A 304 -19.36 -14.47 -2.76
CA LEU A 304 -19.50 -15.88 -2.39
C LEU A 304 -18.73 -16.25 -1.13
N ALA A 305 -17.78 -15.43 -0.67
CA ALA A 305 -16.88 -15.77 0.43
C ALA A 305 -17.64 -16.16 1.69
N GLN A 306 -18.67 -15.40 2.05
CA GLN A 306 -19.47 -15.65 3.25
C GLN A 306 -20.17 -17.02 3.20
N GLU A 307 -20.67 -17.41 2.03
CA GLU A 307 -21.33 -18.69 1.85
C GLU A 307 -20.31 -19.84 1.83
N ILE A 308 -19.13 -19.64 1.24
CA ILE A 308 -18.04 -20.61 1.27
C ILE A 308 -17.58 -20.87 2.71
N LEU A 309 -17.29 -19.81 3.48
CA LEU A 309 -16.88 -19.92 4.89
C LEU A 309 -17.93 -20.69 5.70
N ARG A 310 -19.21 -20.35 5.50
CA ARG A 310 -20.33 -21.05 6.14
C ARG A 310 -20.35 -22.55 5.81
N LEU A 311 -20.12 -22.91 4.55
CA LEU A 311 -20.12 -24.31 4.10
C LEU A 311 -18.89 -25.10 4.58
N LEU A 312 -17.75 -24.43 4.75
CA LEU A 312 -16.54 -25.02 5.33
C LEU A 312 -16.64 -25.17 6.86
N GLY A 313 -17.67 -24.61 7.49
CA GLY A 313 -17.84 -24.63 8.94
C GLY A 313 -16.95 -23.61 9.65
N ASP A 314 -16.31 -22.72 8.89
CA ASP A 314 -15.60 -21.57 9.44
C ASP A 314 -16.64 -20.65 10.03
N ARG A 315 -16.64 -20.50 11.36
CA ARG A 315 -17.35 -19.39 11.98
C ARG A 315 -16.66 -18.15 11.43
N ALA A 316 -17.40 -17.28 10.75
CA ALA A 316 -16.95 -15.93 10.48
C ALA A 316 -16.60 -15.29 11.84
N THR A 317 -15.36 -15.46 12.29
CA THR A 317 -14.81 -14.63 13.34
C THR A 317 -14.68 -13.28 12.68
N HIS A 318 -15.62 -12.39 12.95
CA HIS A 318 -15.40 -10.97 12.81
C HIS A 318 -14.26 -10.58 13.77
N ALA A 319 -13.03 -10.89 13.37
CA ALA A 319 -11.85 -10.26 13.88
C ALA A 319 -11.75 -8.94 13.12
N VAL A 320 -12.41 -7.92 13.69
CA VAL A 320 -12.01 -6.54 13.52
C VAL A 320 -10.58 -6.46 14.07
N ALA A 321 -9.59 -6.67 13.21
CA ALA A 321 -8.22 -6.26 13.46
C ALA A 321 -8.03 -4.94 12.71
N GLU A 322 -7.79 -3.89 13.49
CA GLU A 322 -7.62 -2.51 13.08
C GLU A 322 -6.79 -2.32 11.80
N VAL A 323 -7.47 -1.94 10.72
CA VAL A 323 -7.00 -0.85 9.87
C VAL A 323 -8.18 0.13 9.82
N ALA A 324 -7.94 1.32 10.37
CA ALA A 324 -8.91 2.38 10.61
C ALA A 324 -10.09 2.45 9.62
N GLU A 325 -11.32 2.39 10.17
CA GLU A 325 -12.58 2.86 9.58
C GLU A 325 -12.65 2.83 8.04
N ALA A 326 -12.74 1.64 7.47
CA ALA A 326 -13.39 1.45 6.17
C ALA A 326 -14.85 1.06 6.41
N SER A 327 -15.63 1.98 6.96
CA SER A 327 -17.09 1.88 6.92
C SER A 327 -17.56 2.16 5.50
N CYS A 328 -18.55 1.40 5.03
CA CYS A 328 -19.33 1.67 3.81
C CYS A 328 -19.62 3.20 3.70
N PRO A 329 -19.39 3.86 2.55
CA PRO A 329 -19.36 5.33 2.44
C PRO A 329 -20.69 6.05 2.67
N PHE A 330 -21.80 5.31 2.86
CA PHE A 330 -23.16 5.85 2.88
C PHE A 330 -23.98 5.38 4.09
N GLU A 331 -23.57 5.72 5.32
CA GLU A 331 -24.50 5.66 6.46
C GLU A 331 -25.56 6.78 6.35
N HIS A 332 -26.70 6.47 5.72
CA HIS A 332 -27.88 7.33 5.81
C HIS A 332 -28.58 7.15 7.16
N ARG A 333 -28.52 8.23 7.94
CA ARG A 333 -29.33 8.58 9.13
C ARG A 333 -30.66 7.81 9.22
N ARG A 334 -30.72 6.83 10.14
CA ARG A 334 -31.90 6.00 10.41
C ARG A 334 -33.16 6.84 10.60
N TYR A 335 -34.19 6.60 9.78
CA TYR A 335 -35.56 7.02 10.04
C TYR A 335 -36.03 6.40 11.36
N ARG A 336 -36.19 7.22 12.39
CA ARG A 336 -36.73 6.82 13.69
C ARG A 336 -38.26 6.78 13.57
N THR A 337 -38.81 5.64 13.18
CA THR A 337 -40.26 5.42 13.22
C THR A 337 -40.66 5.22 14.68
N THR A 338 -41.20 6.27 15.32
CA THR A 338 -41.84 6.18 16.63
C THR A 338 -43.14 5.38 16.50
N ALA A 339 -43.11 4.11 16.90
CA ALA A 339 -44.32 3.36 17.21
C ALA A 339 -44.75 3.65 18.65
N THR A 340 -45.86 4.37 18.75
CA THR A 340 -46.65 4.62 19.96
C THR A 340 -47.10 3.32 20.63
N SER A 341 -46.77 3.16 21.91
CA SER A 341 -47.50 2.28 22.83
C SER A 341 -48.24 3.15 23.85
N ARG A 342 -49.57 3.12 23.76
CA ARG A 342 -50.50 3.68 24.76
C ARG A 342 -50.59 2.72 25.93
N ALA A 343 -50.38 3.22 27.15
CA ALA A 343 -50.97 2.66 28.36
C ALA A 343 -51.58 3.83 29.16
N SER A 344 -52.89 3.75 29.39
CA SER A 344 -53.68 4.71 30.18
C SER A 344 -53.46 4.52 31.69
N PRO A 345 -53.77 5.55 32.52
CA PRO A 345 -53.29 5.66 33.89
C PRO A 345 -54.25 5.10 34.93
N GLN A 346 -53.75 4.81 36.13
CA GLN A 346 -54.56 4.80 37.35
C GLN A 346 -54.00 5.78 38.41
N PRO A 347 -54.87 6.37 39.26
CA PRO A 347 -54.51 7.55 40.04
C PRO A 347 -54.22 7.25 41.52
N GLY A 348 -53.12 7.83 42.00
CA GLY A 348 -52.98 8.57 43.25
C GLY A 348 -53.23 7.89 44.60
N THR A 349 -52.21 7.94 45.47
CA THR A 349 -52.33 8.37 46.88
C THR A 349 -50.96 8.76 47.46
N ARG A 350 -51.00 9.58 48.51
CA ARG A 350 -49.99 10.52 49.05
C ARG A 350 -48.83 9.89 49.86
N VAL A 351 -47.72 10.64 49.81
CA VAL A 351 -46.54 10.79 50.71
C VAL A 351 -46.99 11.05 52.18
N PRO A 352 -46.26 10.62 53.25
CA PRO A 352 -44.99 11.27 53.67
C PRO A 352 -43.81 10.42 54.18
N ASP A 353 -42.62 10.96 53.93
CA ASP A 353 -41.29 10.75 54.53
C ASP A 353 -41.26 10.82 56.08
N PRO A 354 -40.10 10.72 56.77
CA PRO A 354 -38.83 9.97 56.55
C PRO A 354 -38.44 9.16 57.82
N ILE A 355 -37.25 8.52 57.84
CA ILE A 355 -36.25 8.47 58.94
C ILE A 355 -35.27 7.31 58.67
N GLY A 356 -33.96 7.58 58.70
CA GLY A 356 -32.90 6.58 58.77
C GLY A 356 -31.67 6.93 57.95
#